data_AF-A0A4R1CF53-F1
#
_entry.id   AF-A0A4R1CF53-F1
#
_cell.length_a   1.000
_cell.length_b   1.000
_cell.length_c   1.000
_cell.angle_alpha   90.00
_cell.angle_beta   90.00
_cell.angle_gamma   90.00
#
_symmetry.space_group_name_H-M   'P 1'
#
loop_
_entity.id
_entity.type
_entity.pdbx_description
1 polymer ?
#
loop_
_entity_poly.entity_id
_entity_poly.type
_entity_poly.pdbx_seq_one_letter_code
_entity_poly.pdbx_strand_id
1 'polypeptide(L)'
;MNTHPTEPLAALALPRGPRTSLRSITAIAATTLLAGSLAACGSDTKKDESTTLTVYAASSLKTVFEQLATEFEADHKGVKLSFNFAGSSDLVAQIQQGAPADVFASADTKNMQKLIGTALAPAAFATNTLEIAVPTDNPAHVRTLADLTTKGVQLVTCAPEVPCGAAAATVETNAKLDWKPVSEEQSVADVLGKVEAGDADAGLVYVTDVKAAGDKVVGIEIPGKVNAVNTYPIAALDGSKNADLAAAWVALVTGAEGQKVLAAAGFGKA
;
A
#
# COMPACT_ATOMS: atom_id res chain seq x y z
N MET A 1 41.79 41.79 28.64
CA MET A 1 41.71 43.21 28.25
C MET A 1 40.25 43.53 27.96
N ASN A 2 39.74 44.48 28.74
CA ASN A 2 38.49 45.25 28.69
C ASN A 2 37.15 44.49 28.69
N THR A 3 36.47 44.26 29.83
CA THR A 3 35.75 45.18 30.76
C THR A 3 34.38 45.66 30.28
N HIS A 4 33.34 45.14 30.96
CA HIS A 4 31.98 45.65 31.25
C HIS A 4 31.86 47.20 31.34
N PRO A 5 30.66 47.87 31.36
CA PRO A 5 29.46 47.43 32.12
C PRO A 5 28.03 47.99 31.78
N THR A 6 27.07 47.53 32.62
CA THR A 6 25.90 48.22 33.24
C THR A 6 24.59 48.52 32.50
N GLU A 7 23.49 47.97 33.06
CA GLU A 7 22.10 48.48 33.02
C GLU A 7 21.94 49.84 33.74
N PRO A 8 20.76 50.49 33.62
CA PRO A 8 19.89 50.55 34.81
C PRO A 8 18.37 50.38 34.57
N LEU A 9 17.70 50.08 35.68
CA LEU A 9 16.26 49.96 35.97
C LEU A 9 15.46 51.29 35.93
N ALA A 10 14.13 51.10 35.98
CA ALA A 10 13.05 51.95 36.56
C ALA A 10 12.31 52.89 35.57
N ALA A 11 11.02 53.18 35.65
CA ALA A 11 9.85 52.65 36.37
C ALA A 11 8.61 53.44 35.89
N LEU A 12 7.42 52.94 36.25
CA LEU A 12 6.21 53.69 36.62
C LEU A 12 5.20 54.20 35.56
N ALA A 13 3.96 53.76 35.81
CA ALA A 13 2.71 54.54 35.91
C ALA A 13 1.75 54.64 34.71
N LEU A 14 0.59 53.99 34.89
CA LEU A 14 -0.71 54.25 34.25
C LEU A 14 -1.22 55.68 34.54
N PRO A 15 -2.14 56.22 33.73
CA PRO A 15 -3.50 56.44 34.28
C PRO A 15 -4.68 56.20 33.30
N ARG A 16 -5.87 56.28 33.92
CA ARG A 16 -7.24 55.96 33.50
C ARG A 16 -7.96 57.10 32.76
N GLY A 17 -8.91 56.72 31.87
CA GLY A 17 -10.18 57.43 31.52
C GLY A 17 -10.06 58.77 30.78
N PRO A 18 -11.15 59.44 30.31
CA PRO A 18 -12.61 59.19 30.48
C PRO A 18 -13.39 59.06 29.14
N ARG A 19 -14.52 58.33 29.07
CA ARG A 19 -15.94 58.78 29.11
C ARG A 19 -16.31 60.07 28.35
N THR A 20 -17.10 59.94 27.28
CA THR A 20 -18.19 60.85 26.84
C THR A 20 -19.10 60.04 25.87
N SER A 21 -20.36 59.67 26.15
CA SER A 21 -21.60 60.44 26.39
C SER A 21 -22.14 61.19 25.16
N LEU A 22 -23.25 60.70 24.60
CA LEU A 22 -24.45 61.43 24.11
C LEU A 22 -25.55 60.35 23.93
N ARG A 23 -26.62 60.20 24.73
CA ARG A 23 -27.86 61.01 24.86
C ARG A 23 -28.40 61.42 23.47
N SER A 24 -29.62 61.12 23.01
CA SER A 24 -30.90 60.89 23.71
C SER A 24 -32.07 60.65 22.72
N ILE A 25 -33.09 59.85 23.13
CA ILE A 25 -34.57 60.03 22.94
C ILE A 25 -35.09 59.84 21.47
N THR A 26 -36.08 58.99 21.09
CA THR A 26 -37.46 58.81 21.59
C THR A 26 -38.13 57.58 20.96
N ALA A 27 -39.11 57.02 21.69
CA ALA A 27 -39.94 55.84 21.41
C ALA A 27 -40.93 55.95 20.23
N ILE A 28 -41.43 54.80 19.75
CA ILE A 28 -42.86 54.50 19.50
C ILE A 28 -43.05 52.96 19.50
N ALA A 29 -44.05 52.50 20.23
CA ALA A 29 -44.48 51.11 20.37
C ALA A 29 -45.58 50.77 19.35
N ALA A 30 -45.61 49.52 18.84
CA ALA A 30 -46.83 48.72 18.59
C ALA A 30 -46.50 47.38 17.89
N THR A 31 -46.72 46.29 18.63
CA THR A 31 -47.47 45.07 18.23
C THR A 31 -47.22 44.43 16.85
N THR A 32 -46.68 43.21 16.84
CA THR A 32 -47.29 42.06 16.14
C THR A 32 -46.60 40.74 16.58
N LEU A 33 -47.35 39.91 17.31
CA LEU A 33 -47.08 38.48 17.42
C LEU A 33 -47.34 37.85 16.05
N LEU A 34 -46.35 37.13 15.52
CA LEU A 34 -46.62 36.10 14.52
C LEU A 34 -45.74 34.87 14.80
N ALA A 35 -46.26 34.01 15.67
CA ALA A 35 -45.90 32.61 15.69
C ALA A 35 -46.45 31.97 14.41
N GLY A 36 -45.56 31.67 13.47
CA GLY A 36 -45.88 31.04 12.19
C GLY A 36 -44.93 29.87 11.94
N SER A 37 -45.44 28.68 12.23
CA SER A 37 -44.80 27.38 12.06
C SER A 37 -44.28 27.17 10.63
N LEU A 38 -42.96 27.02 10.48
CA LEU A 38 -42.35 26.37 9.33
C LEU A 38 -41.71 25.07 9.81
N ALA A 39 -42.59 24.10 10.08
CA ALA A 39 -42.22 22.70 10.13
C ALA A 39 -42.21 22.14 8.71
N ALA A 40 -41.26 21.24 8.48
CA ALA A 40 -41.26 20.21 7.44
C ALA A 40 -41.08 20.67 5.99
N CYS A 41 -39.81 20.72 5.59
CA CYS A 41 -39.27 19.82 4.56
C CYS A 41 -37.76 19.73 4.77
N GLY A 42 -37.36 19.15 5.91
CA GLY A 42 -36.04 18.54 6.02
C GLY A 42 -36.08 17.28 5.19
N SER A 43 -35.80 17.39 3.89
CA SER A 43 -35.32 16.24 3.15
C SER A 43 -34.02 15.86 3.81
N ASP A 44 -34.08 14.84 4.69
CA ASP A 44 -32.94 14.04 5.08
C ASP A 44 -32.35 13.48 3.79
N THR A 45 -31.51 14.28 3.12
CA THR A 45 -30.41 13.73 2.35
C THR A 45 -29.61 12.94 3.36
N LYS A 46 -29.91 11.64 3.49
CA LYS A 46 -28.95 10.66 3.98
C LYS A 46 -27.70 10.97 3.20
N LYS A 47 -26.76 11.63 3.87
CA LYS A 47 -25.40 11.74 3.37
C LYS A 47 -24.99 10.29 3.30
N ASP A 48 -24.90 9.73 2.10
CA ASP A 48 -24.39 8.38 1.89
C ASP A 48 -23.00 8.39 2.53
N GLU A 49 -22.90 7.90 3.77
CA GLU A 49 -21.64 7.78 4.47
C GLU A 49 -20.88 6.67 3.76
N SER A 50 -20.03 7.09 2.83
CA SER A 50 -19.11 6.19 2.15
C SER A 50 -18.21 5.56 3.20
N THR A 51 -18.30 4.24 3.35
CA THR A 51 -17.41 3.45 4.21
C THR A 51 -16.17 3.08 3.42
N THR A 52 -14.99 3.44 3.92
CA THR A 52 -13.73 3.08 3.28
C THR A 52 -13.13 1.85 3.97
N LEU A 53 -12.91 0.78 3.21
CA LEU A 53 -12.14 -0.40 3.63
C LEU A 53 -10.68 -0.22 3.19
N THR A 54 -9.77 -0.16 4.16
CA THR A 54 -8.34 0.09 3.91
C THR A 54 -7.57 -1.22 3.81
N VAL A 55 -7.00 -1.51 2.64
CA VAL A 55 -6.31 -2.76 2.35
C VAL A 55 -4.83 -2.52 2.09
N TYR A 56 -3.96 -3.12 2.91
CA TYR A 56 -2.51 -3.08 2.76
C TYR A 56 -2.08 -4.35 2.03
N ALA A 57 -1.57 -4.24 0.81
CA ALA A 57 -1.32 -5.39 -0.04
C ALA A 57 0.06 -5.33 -0.71
N ALA A 58 0.73 -6.47 -0.82
CA ALA A 58 1.98 -6.57 -1.57
C ALA A 58 1.84 -5.99 -2.99
N SER A 59 2.86 -5.29 -3.49
CA SER A 59 2.76 -4.59 -4.79
C SER A 59 2.47 -5.50 -5.98
N SER A 60 2.88 -6.78 -5.95
CA SER A 60 2.53 -7.78 -6.98
C SER A 60 1.04 -8.10 -7.07
N LEU A 61 0.24 -7.73 -6.06
CA LEU A 61 -1.21 -7.97 -6.04
C LEU A 61 -2.03 -6.85 -6.70
N LYS A 62 -1.39 -5.73 -7.06
CA LYS A 62 -2.06 -4.48 -7.45
C LYS A 62 -3.15 -4.68 -8.50
N THR A 63 -2.79 -5.21 -9.67
CA THR A 63 -3.72 -5.36 -10.80
C THR A 63 -4.92 -6.24 -10.43
N VAL A 64 -4.69 -7.35 -9.73
CA VAL A 64 -5.76 -8.27 -9.32
C VAL A 64 -6.67 -7.63 -8.27
N PHE A 65 -6.09 -6.92 -7.31
CA PHE A 65 -6.86 -6.30 -6.22
C PHE A 65 -7.69 -5.11 -6.73
N GLU A 66 -7.18 -4.33 -7.68
CA GLU A 66 -7.95 -3.26 -8.33
C GLU A 66 -9.12 -3.81 -9.15
N GLN A 67 -8.93 -4.94 -9.84
CA GLN A 67 -10.02 -5.62 -10.54
C GLN A 67 -11.09 -6.13 -9.55
N LEU A 68 -10.68 -6.87 -8.52
CA LEU A 68 -11.61 -7.41 -7.52
C LEU A 68 -12.31 -6.29 -6.74
N ALA A 69 -11.67 -5.15 -6.52
CA ALA A 69 -12.29 -4.00 -5.89
C ALA A 69 -13.47 -3.48 -6.70
N THR A 70 -13.34 -3.45 -8.04
CA THR A 70 -14.43 -3.02 -8.92
C THR A 70 -15.67 -3.90 -8.74
N GLU A 71 -15.47 -5.22 -8.63
CA GLU A 71 -16.54 -6.19 -8.38
C GLU A 71 -17.13 -6.02 -6.97
N PHE A 72 -16.26 -5.93 -5.96
CA PHE A 72 -16.68 -5.79 -4.56
C PHE A 72 -17.49 -4.50 -4.31
N GLU A 73 -17.04 -3.36 -4.84
CA GLU A 73 -17.74 -2.07 -4.70
C GLU A 73 -19.09 -2.05 -5.42
N ALA A 74 -19.23 -2.79 -6.52
CA ALA A 74 -20.51 -2.91 -7.23
C ALA A 74 -21.56 -3.65 -6.38
N ASP A 75 -21.12 -4.67 -5.62
CA ASP A 75 -21.99 -5.46 -4.75
C ASP A 75 -22.24 -4.81 -3.38
N HIS A 76 -21.39 -3.86 -2.97
CA HIS A 76 -21.47 -3.17 -1.68
C HIS A 76 -21.65 -1.66 -1.86
N LYS A 77 -22.90 -1.24 -2.10
CA LYS A 77 -23.23 0.19 -2.28
C LYS A 77 -22.75 1.03 -1.08
N GLY A 78 -22.05 2.11 -1.38
CA GLY A 78 -21.49 3.01 -0.37
C GLY A 78 -20.17 2.52 0.25
N VAL A 79 -19.58 1.43 -0.24
CA VAL A 79 -18.24 0.99 0.16
C VAL A 79 -17.20 1.42 -0.88
N LYS A 80 -16.03 1.82 -0.41
CA LYS A 80 -14.84 2.12 -1.22
C LYS A 80 -13.62 1.37 -0.70
N LEU A 81 -12.86 0.75 -1.59
CA LEU A 81 -11.56 0.19 -1.22
C LEU A 81 -10.48 1.24 -1.38
N SER A 82 -9.67 1.39 -0.34
CA SER A 82 -8.47 2.22 -0.35
C SER A 82 -7.27 1.32 -0.19
N PHE A 83 -6.41 1.27 -1.21
CA PHE A 83 -5.24 0.41 -1.20
C PHE A 83 -3.97 1.15 -0.83
N ASN A 84 -3.13 0.47 -0.06
CA ASN A 84 -1.71 0.80 0.09
C ASN A 84 -0.88 -0.37 -0.45
N PHE A 85 -0.24 -0.16 -1.60
CA PHE A 85 0.60 -1.15 -2.25
C PHE A 85 2.08 -0.85 -2.01
N ALA A 86 2.81 -1.78 -1.40
CA ALA A 86 4.24 -1.65 -1.16
C ALA A 86 4.90 -3.03 -0.92
N GLY A 87 6.19 -3.04 -0.56
CA GLY A 87 6.85 -4.24 -0.03
C GLY A 87 6.15 -4.74 1.23
N SER A 88 5.94 -6.06 1.36
CA SER A 88 5.24 -6.61 2.53
C SER A 88 5.94 -6.29 3.86
N SER A 89 7.26 -6.16 3.87
CA SER A 89 8.06 -5.73 5.02
C SER A 89 7.67 -4.33 5.49
N ASP A 90 7.55 -3.39 4.55
CA ASP A 90 7.19 -2.00 4.83
C ASP A 90 5.75 -1.89 5.32
N LEU A 91 4.83 -2.63 4.69
CA LEU A 91 3.42 -2.66 5.09
C LEU A 91 3.27 -3.19 6.51
N VAL A 92 3.98 -4.25 6.88
CA VAL A 92 4.01 -4.74 8.26
C VAL A 92 4.55 -3.68 9.21
N ALA A 93 5.66 -3.02 8.87
CA ALA A 93 6.24 -1.98 9.71
C ALA A 93 5.25 -0.82 9.95
N GLN A 94 4.53 -0.40 8.90
CA GLN A 94 3.49 0.62 9.01
C GLN A 94 2.33 0.18 9.91
N ILE A 95 1.84 -1.05 9.76
CA ILE A 95 0.76 -1.61 10.59
C ILE A 95 1.20 -1.66 12.06
N GLN A 96 2.41 -2.13 12.34
CA GLN A 96 2.97 -2.17 13.70
C GLN A 96 3.16 -0.77 14.31
N GLN A 97 3.35 0.26 13.48
CA GLN A 97 3.40 1.66 13.89
C GLN A 97 2.02 2.32 14.04
N GLY A 98 0.94 1.56 13.86
CA GLY A 98 -0.43 2.02 14.08
C GLY A 98 -1.14 2.55 12.83
N ALA A 99 -0.65 2.22 11.63
CA ALA A 99 -1.39 2.52 10.41
C ALA A 99 -2.77 1.81 10.41
N PRO A 100 -3.86 2.51 10.01
CA PRO A 100 -5.23 2.01 10.17
C PRO A 100 -5.63 1.06 9.03
N ALA A 101 -4.95 -0.08 8.92
CA ALA A 101 -5.29 -1.11 7.94
C ALA A 101 -6.44 -2.00 8.45
N ASP A 102 -7.39 -2.32 7.57
CA ASP A 102 -8.48 -3.27 7.86
C ASP A 102 -8.10 -4.70 7.40
N VAL A 103 -7.34 -4.81 6.31
CA VAL A 103 -6.89 -6.08 5.73
C VAL A 103 -5.40 -5.99 5.39
N PHE A 104 -4.67 -7.07 5.63
CA PHE A 104 -3.30 -7.24 5.16
C PHE A 104 -3.19 -8.45 4.23
N ALA A 105 -2.59 -8.26 3.05
CA ALA A 105 -2.25 -9.31 2.09
C ALA A 105 -0.74 -9.28 1.79
N SER A 106 -0.04 -10.36 2.13
CA SER A 106 1.42 -10.44 2.01
C SER A 106 1.87 -11.33 0.86
N ALA A 107 3.08 -11.08 0.34
CA ALA A 107 3.73 -11.95 -0.64
C ALA A 107 4.56 -13.09 0.00
N ASP A 108 4.57 -13.20 1.33
CA ASP A 108 5.10 -14.37 2.03
C ASP A 108 4.39 -14.61 3.38
N THR A 109 4.57 -15.80 3.93
CA THR A 109 4.09 -16.14 5.28
C THR A 109 4.94 -15.50 6.37
N LYS A 110 6.22 -15.20 6.10
CA LYS A 110 7.16 -14.63 7.08
C LYS A 110 6.72 -13.25 7.56
N ASN A 111 6.26 -12.39 6.66
CA ASN A 111 5.76 -11.06 7.01
C ASN A 111 4.38 -11.13 7.66
N MET A 112 3.48 -12.02 7.18
CA MET A 112 2.21 -12.27 7.88
C MET A 112 2.43 -12.72 9.33
N GLN A 113 3.44 -13.55 9.60
CA GLN A 113 3.77 -14.00 10.96
C GLN A 113 4.22 -12.88 11.90
N LYS A 114 4.73 -11.76 11.39
CA LYS A 114 5.07 -10.59 12.22
C LYS A 114 3.84 -9.88 12.79
N LEU A 115 2.65 -10.20 12.27
CA LEU A 115 1.35 -9.72 12.74
C LEU A 115 0.55 -10.83 13.46
N ILE A 116 1.22 -11.87 13.97
CA ILE A 116 0.55 -12.87 14.82
C ILE A 116 -0.16 -12.17 15.99
N GLY A 117 -1.41 -12.56 16.23
CA GLY A 117 -2.26 -11.98 17.27
C GLY A 117 -3.10 -10.80 16.80
N THR A 118 -2.70 -10.09 15.74
CA THR A 118 -3.51 -9.05 15.10
C THR A 118 -4.09 -9.50 13.76
N ALA A 119 -3.40 -10.34 13.00
CA ALA A 119 -3.94 -10.95 11.79
C ALA A 119 -4.91 -12.09 12.15
N LEU A 120 -6.20 -11.90 11.87
CA LEU A 120 -7.25 -12.84 12.22
C LEU A 120 -7.34 -13.96 11.18
N ALA A 121 -7.15 -15.20 11.63
CA ALA A 121 -7.23 -16.43 10.84
C ALA A 121 -6.63 -16.30 9.42
N PRO A 122 -5.32 -16.02 9.28
CA PRO A 122 -4.71 -15.80 7.96
C PRO A 122 -4.93 -16.99 7.03
N ALA A 123 -5.37 -16.72 5.81
CA ALA A 123 -5.64 -17.72 4.79
C ALA A 123 -4.62 -17.58 3.64
N ALA A 124 -3.97 -18.69 3.27
CA ALA A 124 -3.21 -18.74 2.03
C ALA A 124 -4.19 -18.74 0.85
N PHE A 125 -3.96 -17.85 -0.13
CA PHE A 125 -4.90 -17.66 -1.24
C PHE A 125 -4.25 -17.75 -2.62
N ALA A 126 -2.92 -17.61 -2.70
CA ALA A 126 -2.19 -17.73 -3.96
C ALA A 126 -0.76 -18.21 -3.73
N THR A 127 -0.14 -18.71 -4.80
CA THR A 127 1.30 -18.95 -4.88
C THR A 127 1.90 -18.20 -6.08
N ASN A 128 3.20 -17.98 -6.03
CA ASN A 128 3.94 -17.35 -7.12
C ASN A 128 5.39 -17.85 -7.13
N THR A 129 6.08 -17.65 -8.25
CA THR A 129 7.49 -18.00 -8.44
C THR A 129 8.22 -16.86 -9.13
N LEU A 130 9.54 -16.81 -8.98
CA LEU A 130 10.33 -15.78 -9.65
C LEU A 130 10.52 -16.07 -11.14
N GLU A 131 10.70 -15.00 -11.90
CA GLU A 131 11.09 -14.96 -13.30
C GLU A 131 12.10 -13.82 -13.49
N ILE A 132 12.98 -13.94 -14.48
CA ILE A 132 13.87 -12.82 -14.84
C ILE A 132 13.10 -11.94 -15.82
N ALA A 133 12.92 -10.67 -15.50
CA ALA A 133 12.46 -9.65 -16.43
C ALA A 133 13.65 -8.97 -17.09
N VAL A 134 13.60 -8.78 -18.40
CA VAL A 134 14.58 -8.01 -19.19
C VAL A 134 13.86 -7.01 -20.09
N PRO A 135 14.53 -5.93 -20.55
CA PRO A 135 13.96 -5.05 -21.59
C PRO A 135 13.58 -5.84 -22.84
N THR A 136 12.58 -5.37 -23.59
CA THR A 136 12.01 -6.10 -24.74
C THR A 136 13.04 -6.45 -25.83
N ASP A 137 14.03 -5.59 -26.05
CA ASP A 137 15.15 -5.82 -26.99
C ASP A 137 16.30 -6.63 -26.37
N ASN A 138 16.32 -6.79 -25.04
CA ASN A 138 17.29 -7.57 -24.26
C ASN A 138 18.75 -7.35 -24.72
N PRO A 139 19.27 -6.11 -24.59
CA PRO A 139 20.57 -5.72 -25.14
C PRO A 139 21.73 -6.44 -24.45
N ALA A 140 21.56 -6.84 -23.19
CA ALA A 140 22.53 -7.61 -22.42
C ALA A 140 22.52 -9.12 -22.74
N HIS A 141 21.59 -9.58 -23.59
CA HIS A 141 21.46 -10.97 -24.00
C HIS A 141 21.32 -11.97 -22.84
N VAL A 142 20.67 -11.57 -21.76
CA VAL A 142 20.35 -12.45 -20.64
C VAL A 142 19.35 -13.51 -21.12
N ARG A 143 19.65 -14.80 -20.94
CA ARG A 143 18.79 -15.92 -21.36
C ARG A 143 18.62 -16.98 -20.28
N THR A 144 19.43 -16.92 -19.23
CA THR A 144 19.48 -17.88 -18.14
C THR A 144 19.86 -17.18 -16.83
N LEU A 145 19.65 -17.84 -15.69
CA LEU A 145 20.14 -17.36 -14.40
C LEU A 145 21.65 -17.12 -14.39
N ALA A 146 22.43 -17.95 -15.10
CA ALA A 146 23.88 -17.83 -15.11
C ALA A 146 24.34 -16.51 -15.75
N ASP A 147 23.58 -16.00 -16.72
CA ASP A 147 23.92 -14.75 -17.40
C ASP A 147 23.86 -13.54 -16.45
N LEU A 148 23.08 -13.63 -15.36
CA LEU A 148 22.99 -12.59 -14.32
C LEU A 148 24.33 -12.37 -13.58
N THR A 149 25.26 -13.32 -13.65
CA THR A 149 26.61 -13.20 -13.08
C THR A 149 27.64 -12.66 -14.08
N THR A 150 27.24 -12.44 -15.33
CA THR A 150 28.14 -11.98 -16.38
C THR A 150 28.60 -10.56 -16.10
N LYS A 151 29.91 -10.31 -16.25
CA LYS A 151 30.48 -8.98 -16.07
C LYS A 151 29.83 -7.98 -17.03
N GLY A 152 29.28 -6.91 -16.47
CA GLY A 152 28.65 -5.84 -17.23
C GLY A 152 27.12 -5.92 -17.28
N VAL A 153 26.51 -7.02 -16.81
CA VAL A 153 25.05 -7.10 -16.63
C VAL A 153 24.65 -6.33 -15.39
N GLN A 154 23.78 -5.33 -15.55
CA GLN A 154 23.19 -4.55 -14.48
C GLN A 154 21.94 -5.25 -13.95
N LEU A 155 22.14 -6.16 -13.00
CA LEU A 155 21.07 -6.83 -12.28
C LEU A 155 20.50 -5.92 -11.18
N VAL A 156 19.19 -5.79 -11.13
CA VAL A 156 18.48 -5.25 -9.96
C VAL A 156 17.70 -6.37 -9.29
N THR A 157 17.74 -6.42 -7.96
CA THR A 157 16.92 -7.36 -7.18
C THR A 157 16.16 -6.61 -6.11
N CYS A 158 15.30 -7.30 -5.39
CA CYS A 158 14.76 -6.75 -4.17
C CYS A 158 15.73 -6.97 -2.99
N ALA A 159 15.68 -6.09 -1.99
CA ALA A 159 16.43 -6.25 -0.76
C ALA A 159 16.05 -7.57 -0.02
N PRO A 160 17.00 -8.26 0.63
CA PRO A 160 16.79 -9.60 1.19
C PRO A 160 15.73 -9.67 2.32
N GLU A 161 15.42 -8.54 2.95
CA GLU A 161 14.35 -8.42 3.94
C GLU A 161 12.93 -8.44 3.36
N VAL A 162 12.76 -8.15 2.06
CA VAL A 162 11.45 -8.14 1.39
C VAL A 162 11.19 -9.47 0.67
N PRO A 163 9.92 -9.85 0.42
CA PRO A 163 9.59 -11.21 -0.07
C PRO A 163 10.29 -11.64 -1.37
N CYS A 164 10.38 -10.76 -2.37
CA CYS A 164 11.05 -11.07 -3.63
C CYS A 164 12.57 -11.20 -3.48
N GLY A 165 13.18 -10.50 -2.51
CA GLY A 165 14.62 -10.58 -2.24
C GLY A 165 14.98 -11.84 -1.47
N ALA A 166 14.16 -12.22 -0.49
CA ALA A 166 14.28 -13.51 0.19
C ALA A 166 14.13 -14.70 -0.79
N ALA A 167 13.19 -14.57 -1.74
CA ALA A 167 13.03 -15.54 -2.82
C ALA A 167 14.27 -15.56 -3.74
N ALA A 168 14.79 -14.38 -4.14
CA ALA A 168 15.99 -14.28 -4.98
C ALA A 168 17.20 -14.94 -4.32
N ALA A 169 17.46 -14.66 -3.04
CA ALA A 169 18.54 -15.30 -2.28
C ALA A 169 18.41 -16.84 -2.20
N THR A 170 17.17 -17.34 -2.15
CA THR A 170 16.89 -18.78 -2.22
C THR A 170 17.24 -19.34 -3.61
N VAL A 171 16.84 -18.64 -4.68
CA VAL A 171 17.18 -19.03 -6.06
C VAL A 171 18.69 -19.03 -6.29
N GLU A 172 19.39 -18.00 -5.83
CA GLU A 172 20.84 -17.87 -5.91
C GLU A 172 21.54 -19.07 -5.26
N THR A 173 21.14 -19.39 -4.03
CA THR A 173 21.67 -20.52 -3.26
C THR A 173 21.43 -21.85 -3.97
N ASN A 174 20.20 -22.08 -4.45
CA ASN A 174 19.81 -23.32 -5.12
C ASN A 174 20.53 -23.48 -6.47
N ALA A 175 20.70 -22.39 -7.20
CA ALA A 175 21.41 -22.35 -8.48
C ALA A 175 22.93 -22.40 -8.32
N LYS A 176 23.45 -22.20 -7.10
CA LYS A 176 24.88 -22.10 -6.77
C LYS A 176 25.56 -20.98 -7.56
N LEU A 177 24.88 -19.84 -7.66
CA LEU A 177 25.38 -18.63 -8.28
C LEU A 177 25.78 -17.62 -7.20
N ASP A 178 26.51 -16.59 -7.62
CA ASP A 178 26.92 -15.44 -6.81
C ASP A 178 26.76 -14.21 -7.70
N TRP A 179 25.56 -13.64 -7.74
CA TRP A 179 25.29 -12.41 -8.48
C TRP A 179 25.50 -11.19 -7.61
N LYS A 180 25.77 -10.05 -8.24
CA LYS A 180 26.05 -8.79 -7.54
C LYS A 180 25.11 -7.74 -8.08
N PRO A 181 23.92 -7.58 -7.46
CA PRO A 181 22.98 -6.58 -7.93
C PRO A 181 23.60 -5.19 -7.83
N VAL A 182 23.34 -4.35 -8.83
CA VAL A 182 23.75 -2.94 -8.83
C VAL A 182 22.85 -2.09 -7.93
N SER A 183 21.66 -2.61 -7.61
CA SER A 183 20.69 -1.99 -6.69
C SER A 183 19.77 -3.04 -6.08
N GLU A 184 19.30 -2.77 -4.87
CA GLU A 184 18.34 -3.56 -4.12
C GLU A 184 17.10 -2.72 -3.80
N GLU A 185 15.94 -3.12 -4.30
CA GLU A 185 14.69 -2.36 -4.14
C GLU A 185 13.80 -2.88 -3.01
N GLN A 186 12.92 -2.02 -2.50
CA GLN A 186 12.02 -2.36 -1.39
C GLN A 186 10.72 -3.04 -1.84
N SER A 187 10.46 -3.09 -3.15
CA SER A 187 9.32 -3.83 -3.69
C SER A 187 9.61 -4.38 -5.09
N VAL A 188 8.88 -5.42 -5.47
CA VAL A 188 9.04 -6.03 -6.80
C VAL A 188 8.59 -5.09 -7.93
N ALA A 189 7.65 -4.19 -7.65
CA ALA A 189 7.22 -3.16 -8.57
C ALA A 189 8.34 -2.15 -8.88
N ASP A 190 9.19 -1.83 -7.89
CA ASP A 190 10.34 -0.94 -8.09
C ASP A 190 11.42 -1.62 -8.95
N VAL A 191 11.66 -2.92 -8.74
CA VAL A 191 12.55 -3.72 -9.61
C VAL A 191 12.03 -3.72 -11.04
N LEU A 192 10.75 -4.06 -11.25
CA LEU A 192 10.13 -4.07 -12.56
C LEU A 192 10.19 -2.68 -13.22
N GLY A 193 9.90 -1.62 -12.46
CA GLY A 193 9.96 -0.25 -12.95
C GLY A 193 11.34 0.14 -13.48
N LYS A 194 12.43 -0.27 -12.81
CA LYS A 194 13.79 -0.04 -13.30
C LYS A 194 14.11 -0.79 -14.58
N VAL A 195 13.61 -2.02 -14.74
CA VAL A 195 13.75 -2.79 -15.99
C VAL A 195 12.94 -2.13 -17.11
N GLU A 196 11.69 -1.75 -16.86
CA GLU A 196 10.84 -1.04 -17.83
C GLU A 196 11.46 0.30 -18.28
N ALA A 197 12.13 1.01 -17.36
CA ALA A 197 12.80 2.28 -17.64
C ALA A 197 14.14 2.13 -18.38
N GLY A 198 14.69 0.92 -18.48
CA GLY A 198 16.03 0.67 -19.03
C GLY A 198 17.18 1.05 -18.09
N ASP A 199 16.89 1.26 -16.80
CA ASP A 199 17.89 1.53 -15.75
C ASP A 199 18.60 0.24 -15.30
N ALA A 200 18.09 -0.93 -15.71
CA ALA A 200 18.65 -2.24 -15.41
C ALA A 200 18.55 -3.17 -16.64
N ASP A 201 19.55 -4.04 -16.79
CA ASP A 201 19.57 -5.04 -17.87
C ASP A 201 18.69 -6.25 -17.54
N ALA A 202 18.52 -6.54 -16.25
CA ALA A 202 17.68 -7.62 -15.76
C ALA A 202 17.18 -7.33 -14.34
N GLY A 203 16.00 -7.88 -14.03
CA GLY A 203 15.43 -7.86 -12.69
C GLY A 203 14.84 -9.21 -12.30
N LEU A 204 14.94 -9.60 -11.03
CA LEU A 204 14.20 -10.75 -10.49
C LEU A 204 12.85 -10.28 -9.96
N VAL A 205 11.78 -10.69 -10.64
CA VAL A 205 10.38 -10.33 -10.32
C VAL A 205 9.52 -11.59 -10.29
N TYR A 206 8.22 -11.49 -9.99
CA TYR A 206 7.35 -12.66 -10.09
C TYR A 206 6.83 -12.86 -11.52
N VAL A 207 6.46 -14.11 -11.86
CA VAL A 207 5.85 -14.44 -13.17
C VAL A 207 4.59 -13.61 -13.45
N THR A 208 3.86 -13.23 -12.41
CA THR A 208 2.67 -12.37 -12.50
C THR A 208 3.02 -10.93 -12.87
N ASP A 209 4.18 -10.43 -12.42
CA ASP A 209 4.62 -9.06 -12.68
C ASP A 209 5.04 -8.93 -14.16
N VAL A 210 5.78 -9.92 -14.67
CA VAL A 210 6.11 -10.03 -16.11
C VAL A 210 4.82 -10.08 -16.94
N LYS A 211 3.88 -10.93 -16.56
CA LYS A 211 2.60 -11.06 -17.27
C LYS A 211 1.78 -9.76 -17.25
N ALA A 212 1.78 -9.04 -16.13
CA ALA A 212 1.09 -7.75 -16.01
C ALA A 212 1.76 -6.64 -16.83
N ALA A 213 3.09 -6.70 -16.99
CA ALA A 213 3.85 -5.74 -17.80
C ALA A 213 3.59 -5.88 -19.32
N GLY A 214 3.14 -7.06 -19.77
CA GLY A 214 2.86 -7.31 -21.19
C GLY A 214 4.11 -7.13 -22.05
N ASP A 215 4.00 -6.38 -23.16
CA ASP A 215 5.08 -6.22 -24.14
C ASP A 215 6.23 -5.29 -23.69
N LYS A 216 6.15 -4.73 -22.47
CA LYS A 216 7.16 -3.80 -21.95
C LYS A 216 8.45 -4.50 -21.49
N VAL A 217 8.37 -5.78 -21.17
CA VAL A 217 9.50 -6.61 -20.75
C VAL A 217 9.34 -8.00 -21.34
N VAL A 218 10.44 -8.76 -21.35
CA VAL A 218 10.42 -10.18 -21.69
C VAL A 218 10.76 -10.98 -20.43
N GLY A 219 9.96 -12.02 -20.19
CA GLY A 219 10.21 -13.00 -19.14
C GLY A 219 11.18 -14.09 -19.59
N ILE A 220 12.10 -14.47 -18.71
CA ILE A 220 12.96 -15.64 -18.87
C ILE A 220 12.73 -16.55 -17.67
N GLU A 221 12.20 -17.73 -17.96
CA GLU A 221 11.81 -18.71 -16.96
C GLU A 221 12.99 -19.16 -16.08
N ILE A 222 12.75 -19.18 -14.78
CA ILE A 222 13.65 -19.78 -13.81
C ILE A 222 13.21 -21.23 -13.56
N PRO A 223 14.07 -22.24 -13.79
CA PRO A 223 13.67 -23.64 -13.65
C PRO A 223 13.13 -23.95 -12.25
N GLY A 224 11.95 -24.58 -12.17
CA GLY A 224 11.27 -24.86 -10.91
C GLY A 224 12.10 -25.63 -9.86
N LYS A 225 13.09 -26.41 -10.28
CA LYS A 225 14.02 -27.14 -9.39
C LYS A 225 14.96 -26.24 -8.57
N VAL A 226 15.19 -25.00 -9.03
CA VAL A 226 16.00 -24.00 -8.32
C VAL A 226 15.17 -22.81 -7.85
N ASN A 227 13.94 -22.66 -8.35
CA ASN A 227 13.07 -21.54 -8.03
C ASN A 227 12.58 -21.58 -6.57
N ALA A 228 12.09 -20.44 -6.08
CA ALA A 228 11.41 -20.31 -4.81
C ALA A 228 9.90 -20.14 -5.05
N VAL A 229 9.09 -20.87 -4.26
CA VAL A 229 7.63 -20.73 -4.29
C VAL A 229 7.21 -19.85 -3.11
N ASN A 230 6.66 -18.69 -3.43
CA ASN A 230 6.08 -17.78 -2.46
C ASN A 230 4.61 -18.16 -2.23
N THR A 231 4.21 -18.31 -0.98
CA THR A 231 2.80 -18.44 -0.59
C THR A 231 2.29 -17.09 -0.09
N TYR A 232 1.15 -16.66 -0.62
CA TYR A 232 0.53 -15.37 -0.32
C TYR A 232 -0.60 -15.57 0.68
N PRO A 233 -0.45 -15.10 1.93
CA PRO A 233 -1.54 -15.07 2.90
C PRO A 233 -2.28 -13.73 2.90
N ILE A 234 -3.57 -13.78 3.23
CA ILE A 234 -4.42 -12.62 3.48
C ILE A 234 -5.14 -12.79 4.82
N ALA A 235 -5.33 -11.69 5.55
CA ALA A 235 -6.07 -11.67 6.80
C ALA A 235 -6.78 -10.33 7.01
N ALA A 236 -7.96 -10.37 7.63
CA ALA A 236 -8.51 -9.20 8.28
C ALA A 236 -7.69 -8.89 9.54
N LEU A 237 -7.55 -7.61 9.88
CA LEU A 237 -6.81 -7.19 11.07
C LEU A 237 -7.74 -6.92 12.24
N ASP A 238 -7.32 -7.38 13.41
CA ASP A 238 -7.94 -7.08 14.69
C ASP A 238 -7.91 -5.56 14.93
N GLY A 239 -8.99 -5.03 15.50
CA GLY A 239 -9.19 -3.60 15.65
C GLY A 239 -9.69 -2.87 14.40
N SER A 240 -9.93 -3.55 13.28
CA SER A 240 -10.66 -2.98 12.15
C SER A 240 -12.05 -2.50 12.59
N LYS A 241 -12.41 -1.26 12.19
CA LYS A 241 -13.77 -0.72 12.39
C LYS A 241 -14.77 -1.27 11.39
N ASN A 242 -14.29 -2.00 10.38
CA ASN A 242 -15.03 -2.51 9.24
C ASN A 242 -14.96 -4.05 9.19
N ALA A 243 -14.97 -4.72 10.35
CA ALA A 243 -14.66 -6.16 10.46
C ALA A 243 -15.46 -7.05 9.49
N ASP A 244 -16.76 -6.80 9.33
CA ASP A 244 -17.61 -7.56 8.40
C ASP A 244 -17.21 -7.35 6.93
N LEU A 245 -16.87 -6.12 6.54
CA LEU A 245 -16.39 -5.81 5.19
C LEU A 245 -14.99 -6.38 4.93
N ALA A 246 -14.11 -6.34 5.94
CA ALA A 246 -12.79 -6.95 5.88
C ALA A 246 -12.90 -8.47 5.67
N ALA A 247 -13.78 -9.13 6.44
CA ALA A 247 -14.05 -10.56 6.28
C ALA A 247 -14.67 -10.88 4.91
N ALA A 248 -15.60 -10.06 4.42
CA ALA A 248 -16.20 -10.22 3.10
C ALA A 248 -15.18 -10.07 1.97
N TRP A 249 -14.25 -9.11 2.08
CA TRP A 249 -13.16 -8.94 1.12
C TRP A 249 -12.21 -10.15 1.12
N VAL A 250 -11.82 -10.63 2.29
CA VAL A 250 -11.01 -11.86 2.42
C VAL A 250 -11.74 -13.05 1.77
N ALA A 251 -13.05 -13.18 1.99
CA ALA A 251 -13.86 -14.23 1.39
C ALA A 251 -13.95 -14.11 -0.14
N LEU A 252 -14.06 -12.91 -0.70
CA LEU A 252 -14.02 -12.70 -2.15
C LEU A 252 -12.68 -13.13 -2.74
N VAL A 253 -11.56 -12.67 -2.16
CA VAL A 253 -10.21 -12.98 -2.65
C VAL A 253 -9.90 -14.48 -2.58
N THR A 254 -10.32 -15.14 -1.51
CA THR A 254 -10.12 -16.59 -1.31
C THR A 254 -11.16 -17.47 -2.02
N GLY A 255 -12.29 -16.88 -2.42
CA GLY A 255 -13.41 -17.55 -3.06
C GLY A 255 -13.23 -17.79 -4.56
N ALA A 256 -14.25 -18.38 -5.20
CA ALA A 256 -14.18 -18.81 -6.60
C ALA A 256 -13.87 -17.67 -7.58
N GLU A 257 -14.53 -16.52 -7.44
CA GLU A 257 -14.28 -15.32 -8.24
C GLU A 257 -12.85 -14.81 -8.06
N GLY A 258 -12.38 -14.65 -6.82
CA GLY A 258 -11.00 -14.26 -6.52
C GLY A 258 -9.97 -15.19 -7.15
N GLN A 259 -10.16 -16.51 -6.98
CA GLN A 259 -9.30 -17.54 -7.57
C GLN A 259 -9.29 -17.50 -9.10
N LYS A 260 -10.41 -17.17 -9.74
CA LYS A 260 -10.48 -17.02 -11.19
C LYS A 260 -9.65 -15.82 -11.67
N VAL A 261 -9.76 -14.67 -10.99
CA VAL A 261 -8.97 -13.47 -11.34
C VAL A 261 -7.48 -13.71 -11.10
N LEU A 262 -7.12 -14.33 -9.98
CA LEU A 262 -5.73 -14.70 -9.65
C LEU A 262 -5.12 -15.63 -10.69
N ALA A 263 -5.82 -16.71 -11.06
CA ALA A 263 -5.36 -17.64 -12.08
C ALA A 263 -5.22 -16.96 -13.46
N ALA A 264 -6.15 -16.08 -13.82
CA ALA A 264 -6.07 -15.29 -15.05
C ALA A 264 -4.85 -14.37 -15.07
N ALA A 265 -4.43 -13.84 -13.92
CA ALA A 265 -3.22 -13.04 -13.75
C ALA A 265 -1.92 -13.86 -13.65
N GLY A 266 -2.00 -15.19 -13.57
CA GLY A 266 -0.84 -16.09 -13.53
C GLY A 266 -0.39 -16.52 -12.14
N PHE A 267 -1.15 -16.21 -11.08
CA PHE A 267 -0.90 -16.76 -9.76
C PHE A 267 -1.21 -18.27 -9.74
N GLY A 268 -0.41 -19.02 -8.99
CA GLY A 268 -0.70 -20.40 -8.64
C GLY A 268 -1.72 -20.50 -7.51
N LYS A 269 -2.28 -21.70 -7.34
CA LYS A 269 -3.16 -22.00 -6.20
C LYS A 269 -2.33 -22.23 -4.93
N ALA A 270 -2.87 -21.83 -3.78
CA ALA A 270 -2.32 -22.15 -2.46
C ALA A 270 -2.69 -23.55 -1.98
#